data_AF-C9SRG7-F1
#
_entry.id   AF-C9SRG7-F1
#
_cell.length_a   1.000
_cell.length_b   1.000
_cell.length_c   1.000
_cell.angle_alpha   90.00
_cell.angle_beta   90.00
_cell.angle_gamma   90.00
#
_symmetry.space_group_name_H-M   'P 1'
#
loop_
_entity.id
_entity.type
_entity.pdbx_description
1 polymer ?
#
loop_
_entity_poly.entity_id
_entity_poly.type
_entity_poly.pdbx_seq_one_letter_code
_entity_poly.pdbx_strand_id
1 'polypeptide(L)'
;MGVIRNILPAGLALATTGAAQLTSPGGVGRLPALGWNSWNEYGCDIDESVFLKVGHHLVDYGLKDLGYEYVNIDDCWSDKVLRRDNTTKEIIPDYVKFPNGIKHSRG
;
A
#
# COMPACT_ATOMS: atom_id res chain seq x y z
N MET A 1 24.24 27.44 64.51
CA MET A 1 23.06 26.95 63.74
C MET A 1 22.40 28.17 63.11
N GLY A 2 22.01 28.27 61.83
CA GLY A 2 22.02 27.40 60.66
C GLY A 2 21.68 28.25 59.42
N VAL A 3 22.14 27.84 58.24
CA VAL A 3 21.96 28.56 56.96
C VAL A 3 20.66 28.08 56.32
N ILE A 4 19.73 28.98 56.00
CA ILE A 4 18.51 28.67 55.25
C ILE A 4 18.87 28.60 53.76
N ARG A 5 18.72 27.42 53.15
CA ARG A 5 18.90 27.21 51.70
C ARG A 5 17.54 27.36 51.00
N ASN A 6 17.45 28.32 50.08
CA ASN A 6 16.33 28.40 49.12
C ASN A 6 16.38 27.19 48.19
N ILE A 7 15.35 26.35 48.25
CA ILE A 7 15.14 25.24 47.32
C ILE A 7 14.32 25.79 46.16
N LEU A 8 14.93 25.92 44.98
CA LEU A 8 14.20 26.16 43.73
C LEU A 8 13.38 24.90 43.38
N PRO A 9 12.10 25.03 42.96
CA PRO A 9 11.35 23.89 42.47
C PRO A 9 11.88 23.54 41.08
N ALA A 10 12.46 22.35 40.94
CA ALA A 10 12.79 21.78 39.64
C ALA A 10 11.48 21.40 38.93
N GLY A 11 10.98 22.28 38.08
CA GLY A 11 9.86 21.99 37.19
C GLY A 11 10.27 20.92 36.18
N LEU A 12 9.60 19.76 36.22
CA LEU A 12 9.78 18.69 35.26
C LEU A 12 9.20 19.11 33.91
N ALA A 13 10.04 19.58 33.00
CA ALA A 13 9.63 19.84 31.62
C ALA A 13 9.42 18.49 30.90
N LEU A 14 8.17 18.12 30.62
CA LEU A 14 7.89 17.02 29.68
C LEU A 14 8.35 17.48 28.29
N ALA A 15 9.50 16.98 27.84
CA ALA A 15 9.88 17.08 26.44
C ALA A 15 8.88 16.26 25.62
N THR A 16 7.98 16.94 24.89
CA THR A 16 7.17 16.30 23.87
C THR A 16 8.12 15.87 22.75
N THR A 17 8.58 14.62 22.77
CA THR A 17 9.26 14.03 21.62
C THR A 17 8.22 13.89 20.51
N GLY A 18 8.12 14.90 19.66
CA GLY A 18 7.34 14.80 18.43
C GLY A 18 7.85 13.59 17.65
N ALA A 19 6.97 12.62 17.39
CA ALA A 19 7.29 11.50 16.54
C ALA A 19 7.74 12.07 15.19
N ALA A 20 8.98 11.81 14.80
CA ALA A 20 9.44 12.14 13.46
C ALA A 20 8.58 11.32 12.49
N GLN A 21 7.65 11.99 11.80
CA GLN A 21 6.86 11.36 10.76
C GLN A 21 7.85 10.97 9.65
N LEU A 22 8.17 9.67 9.55
CA LEU A 22 8.96 9.13 8.46
C LEU A 22 8.11 9.19 7.20
N THR A 23 8.11 10.34 6.53
CA THR A 23 7.43 10.50 5.25
C THR A 23 8.38 10.11 4.13
N SER A 24 7.93 9.24 3.23
CA SER A 24 8.68 8.93 2.02
C SER A 24 8.96 10.20 1.21
N PRO A 25 10.12 10.33 0.54
CA PRO A 25 10.33 11.34 -0.49
C PRO A 25 9.16 11.26 -1.51
N GLY A 26 8.35 12.32 -1.59
CA GLY A 26 7.13 12.35 -2.40
C GLY A 26 5.81 12.35 -1.60
N GLY A 27 5.86 12.26 -0.27
CA GLY A 27 4.69 12.44 0.59
C GLY A 27 3.73 11.25 0.65
N VAL A 28 4.06 10.13 0.02
CA VAL A 28 3.32 8.86 0.13
C VAL A 28 3.64 8.13 1.44
N GLY A 29 2.76 7.22 1.87
CA GLY A 29 2.98 6.39 3.05
C GLY A 29 2.95 7.14 4.39
N ARG A 30 2.28 8.30 4.44
CA ARG A 30 2.13 9.09 5.69
C ARG A 30 1.27 8.39 6.74
N LEU A 31 0.35 7.54 6.29
CA LEU A 31 -0.49 6.65 7.08
C LEU A 31 -0.32 5.22 6.52
N PRO A 32 -0.64 4.18 7.32
CA PRO A 32 -0.70 2.82 6.80
C PRO A 32 -1.60 2.74 5.57
N ALA A 33 -1.12 2.08 4.51
CA ALA A 33 -1.93 1.86 3.32
C ALA A 33 -3.06 0.87 3.64
N LEU A 34 -4.28 1.20 3.21
CA LEU A 34 -5.45 0.36 3.36
C LEU A 34 -5.91 -0.10 1.98
N GLY A 35 -6.19 -1.39 1.83
CA GLY A 35 -6.54 -1.99 0.56
C GLY A 35 -6.71 -3.50 0.65
N TRP A 36 -6.68 -4.13 -0.52
CA TRP A 36 -6.82 -5.57 -0.71
C TRP A 36 -5.66 -6.10 -1.55
N ASN A 37 -5.27 -7.36 -1.34
CA ASN A 37 -4.25 -8.07 -2.10
C ASN A 37 -4.75 -9.48 -2.46
N SER A 38 -4.46 -9.93 -3.68
CA SER A 38 -4.95 -11.21 -4.21
C SER A 38 -4.40 -12.46 -3.52
N TRP A 39 -3.22 -12.41 -2.92
CA TRP A 39 -2.46 -13.59 -2.50
C TRP A 39 -3.19 -14.46 -1.47
N ASN A 40 -3.77 -13.83 -0.45
CA ASN A 40 -4.37 -14.56 0.68
C ASN A 40 -5.56 -15.44 0.29
N GLU A 41 -6.23 -15.13 -0.83
CA GLU A 41 -7.41 -15.86 -1.30
C GLU A 41 -7.11 -16.66 -2.57
N TYR A 42 -6.44 -16.04 -3.54
CA TYR A 42 -6.33 -16.58 -4.91
C TYR A 42 -4.96 -17.22 -5.22
N GLY A 43 -3.89 -16.85 -4.51
CA GLY A 43 -2.53 -17.23 -4.91
C GLY A 43 -2.27 -16.89 -6.39
N CYS A 44 -1.97 -17.91 -7.22
CA CYS A 44 -1.78 -17.75 -8.67
C CYS A 44 -3.08 -17.86 -9.50
N ASP A 45 -4.22 -18.24 -8.92
CA ASP A 45 -5.50 -18.43 -9.63
C ASP A 45 -6.23 -17.09 -9.80
N ILE A 46 -5.64 -16.24 -10.63
CA ILE A 46 -6.08 -14.86 -10.86
C ILE A 46 -6.28 -14.59 -12.36
N ASP A 47 -7.23 -13.71 -12.66
CA ASP A 47 -7.42 -13.09 -13.97
C ASP A 47 -7.87 -11.64 -13.81
N GLU A 48 -7.95 -10.90 -14.92
CA GLU A 48 -8.41 -9.51 -14.96
C GLU A 48 -9.78 -9.31 -14.29
N SER A 49 -10.69 -10.28 -14.41
CA SER A 49 -12.05 -10.18 -13.87
C SER A 49 -12.07 -10.16 -12.35
N VAL A 50 -11.13 -10.85 -11.69
CA VAL A 50 -10.99 -10.86 -10.23
C VAL A 50 -10.76 -9.42 -9.73
N PHE A 51 -9.80 -8.71 -10.33
CA PHE A 51 -9.40 -7.38 -9.87
C PHE A 51 -10.49 -6.33 -10.17
N LEU A 52 -11.15 -6.41 -11.33
CA LEU A 52 -12.27 -5.52 -11.65
C LEU A 52 -13.43 -5.72 -10.67
N LYS A 53 -13.80 -6.98 -10.37
CA LYS A 53 -14.86 -7.28 -9.38
C LYS A 53 -14.51 -6.79 -7.99
N VAL A 54 -13.28 -6.99 -7.53
CA VAL A 54 -12.83 -6.46 -6.23
C VAL A 54 -12.89 -4.94 -6.20
N GLY A 55 -12.47 -4.27 -7.27
CA GLY A 55 -12.61 -2.81 -7.40
C GLY A 55 -14.06 -2.34 -7.22
N HIS A 56 -15.00 -3.02 -7.87
CA HIS A 56 -16.44 -2.75 -7.69
C HIS A 56 -16.89 -3.02 -6.26
N HIS A 57 -16.52 -4.16 -5.65
CA HIS A 57 -16.88 -4.48 -4.27
C HIS A 57 -16.37 -3.45 -3.25
N LEU A 58 -15.16 -2.89 -3.44
CA LEU A 58 -14.66 -1.84 -2.55
C LEU A 58 -15.54 -0.60 -2.58
N VAL A 59 -16.14 -0.28 -3.74
CA VAL A 59 -17.09 0.84 -3.90
C VAL A 59 -18.48 0.46 -3.36
N ASP A 60 -19.03 -0.66 -3.83
CA ASP A 60 -20.41 -1.09 -3.53
C ASP A 60 -20.63 -1.36 -2.03
N TYR A 61 -19.58 -1.82 -1.33
CA TYR A 61 -19.62 -2.04 0.12
C TYR A 61 -19.15 -0.83 0.94
N GLY A 62 -18.84 0.30 0.31
CA GLY A 62 -18.41 1.53 0.99
C GLY A 62 -17.01 1.45 1.63
N LEU A 63 -16.22 0.42 1.33
CA LEU A 63 -14.87 0.25 1.89
C LEU A 63 -13.91 1.31 1.37
N LYS A 64 -14.09 1.77 0.12
CA LYS A 64 -13.35 2.88 -0.45
C LYS A 64 -13.49 4.14 0.41
N ASP A 65 -14.70 4.45 0.86
CA ASP A 65 -14.97 5.63 1.70
C ASP A 65 -14.37 5.53 3.11
N LEU A 66 -14.04 4.29 3.54
CA LEU A 66 -13.31 4.01 4.77
C LEU A 66 -11.78 4.01 4.58
N GLY A 67 -11.30 4.28 3.37
CA GLY A 67 -9.87 4.42 3.04
C GLY A 67 -9.24 3.20 2.35
N TYR A 68 -9.99 2.13 2.05
CA TYR A 68 -9.46 0.99 1.29
C TYR A 68 -9.34 1.35 -0.19
N GLU A 69 -8.21 1.93 -0.58
CA GLU A 69 -8.01 2.56 -1.89
C GLU A 69 -7.14 1.74 -2.85
N TYR A 70 -6.43 0.72 -2.34
CA TYR A 70 -5.50 -0.08 -3.15
C TYR A 70 -6.06 -1.47 -3.48
N VAL A 71 -6.02 -1.84 -4.76
CA VAL A 71 -6.27 -3.20 -5.26
C VAL A 71 -4.95 -3.74 -5.80
N ASN A 72 -4.29 -4.59 -5.02
CA ASN A 72 -2.94 -5.05 -5.32
C ASN A 72 -2.97 -6.39 -6.07
N ILE A 73 -2.39 -6.38 -7.27
CA ILE A 73 -2.03 -7.59 -8.02
C ILE A 73 -0.75 -8.14 -7.41
N ASP A 74 -0.81 -9.35 -6.85
CA ASP A 74 0.37 -10.03 -6.30
C ASP A 74 1.09 -10.83 -7.39
N ASP A 75 1.69 -11.98 -7.10
CA ASP A 75 2.44 -12.78 -8.06
C ASP A 75 1.56 -13.37 -9.21
N CYS A 76 2.22 -13.99 -10.18
CA CYS A 76 1.61 -14.79 -11.26
C CYS A 76 0.79 -14.02 -12.31
N TRP A 77 0.97 -12.69 -12.40
CA TRP A 77 0.36 -11.84 -13.43
C TRP A 77 1.16 -11.75 -14.74
N SER A 78 2.46 -12.03 -14.69
CA SER A 78 3.36 -11.92 -15.84
C SER A 78 3.51 -13.24 -16.59
N ASP A 79 3.80 -13.15 -17.88
CA ASP A 79 4.06 -14.31 -18.72
C ASP A 79 5.36 -14.99 -18.28
N LYS A 80 5.26 -16.23 -17.80
CA LYS A 80 6.40 -17.00 -17.30
C LYS A 80 7.27 -17.62 -18.41
N VAL A 81 6.77 -17.67 -19.64
CA VAL A 81 7.44 -18.26 -20.81
C VAL A 81 8.19 -17.20 -21.60
N LEU A 82 7.49 -16.15 -22.05
CA LEU A 82 8.06 -15.02 -22.78
C LEU A 82 8.89 -14.12 -21.84
N ARG A 83 8.50 -13.99 -20.58
CA ARG A 83 9.14 -13.19 -19.52
C ARG A 83 9.17 -11.69 -19.82
N ARG A 84 10.02 -11.28 -20.77
CA ARG A 84 10.21 -9.87 -21.16
C ARG A 84 10.19 -9.72 -22.66
N ASP A 85 9.70 -8.57 -23.11
CA ASP A 85 9.75 -8.21 -24.52
C ASP A 85 11.21 -8.12 -24.99
N ASN A 86 11.51 -8.68 -26.17
CA ASN A 86 12.89 -8.77 -26.63
C ASN A 86 13.46 -7.42 -27.12
N THR A 87 12.61 -6.43 -27.42
CA THR A 87 13.02 -5.11 -27.88
C THR A 87 12.98 -4.10 -26.73
N THR A 88 11.83 -3.94 -26.07
CA THR A 88 11.62 -2.94 -25.01
C THR A 88 12.19 -3.38 -23.66
N LYS A 89 12.40 -4.69 -23.47
CA LYS A 89 12.82 -5.31 -22.20
C LYS A 89 11.79 -5.16 -21.06
N GLU A 90 10.57 -4.72 -21.35
CA GLU A 90 9.48 -4.63 -20.39
C GLU A 90 8.96 -6.03 -19.99
N ILE A 91 8.38 -6.15 -18.79
CA ILE A 91 7.71 -7.39 -18.36
C ILE A 91 6.42 -7.54 -19.17
N ILE A 92 6.19 -8.73 -19.71
CA ILE A 92 5.00 -9.04 -20.48
C ILE A 92 3.90 -9.57 -19.53
N PRO A 93 2.66 -9.06 -19.58
CA PRO A 93 1.52 -9.65 -18.89
C PRO A 93 1.21 -11.04 -19.46
N ASP A 94 0.74 -11.97 -18.62
CA ASP A 94 0.11 -13.18 -19.12
C ASP A 94 -1.21 -12.80 -19.81
N TYR A 95 -1.23 -12.82 -21.14
CA TYR A 95 -2.40 -12.40 -21.94
C TYR A 95 -3.57 -13.40 -21.91
N VAL A 96 -3.39 -14.59 -21.33
CA VAL A 96 -4.52 -15.48 -21.03
C VAL A 96 -5.27 -14.98 -19.80
N LYS A 97 -4.53 -14.50 -18.79
CA LYS A 97 -5.10 -13.95 -17.54
C LYS A 97 -5.53 -12.49 -17.67
N PHE A 98 -4.76 -11.70 -18.41
CA PHE A 98 -4.95 -10.27 -18.61
C PHE A 98 -5.03 -9.98 -20.12
N PRO A 99 -6.12 -10.36 -20.80
CA PRO A 99 -6.24 -10.23 -22.25
C PRO A 99 -6.14 -8.79 -22.75
N ASN A 100 -6.53 -7.81 -21.93
CA ASN A 100 -6.42 -6.39 -22.25
C ASN A 100 -5.14 -5.73 -21.68
N GLY A 101 -4.29 -6.52 -21.01
CA GLY A 101 -3.07 -6.07 -20.33
C GLY A 101 -3.32 -5.25 -19.05
N ILE A 102 -2.27 -5.07 -18.24
CA ILE A 102 -2.34 -4.43 -16.91
C ILE A 102 -2.76 -2.94 -16.95
N LYS A 103 -2.64 -2.27 -18.11
CA LYS A 103 -3.11 -0.88 -18.23
C LYS A 103 -4.64 -0.79 -18.23
N HIS A 104 -5.34 -1.80 -18.75
CA HIS A 104 -6.80 -1.82 -18.80
C HIS A 104 -7.41 -2.04 -17.41
N SER A 105 -6.75 -2.82 -16.56
CA SER A 105 -7.19 -3.07 -15.18
C SER A 105 -7.07 -1.84 -14.25
N ARG A 106 -6.62 -0.69 -14.76
CA ARG A 106 -6.65 0.61 -14.07
C ARG A 106 -7.90 1.37 -14.53
N GLY A 107 -9.05 1.02 -13.96
CA GLY A 107 -10.31 1.73 -14.20
C GLY A 107 -10.23 3.23 -13.90
#